data_AF-A0A024WP41-F1
#
_entry.id   AF-A0A024WP41-F1
#
_cell.length_a   1.000
_cell.length_b   1.000
_cell.length_c   1.000
_cell.angle_alpha   90.00
_cell.angle_beta   90.00
_cell.angle_gamma   90.00
#
_symmetry.space_group_name_H-M   'P 1'
#
loop_
_entity.id
_entity.type
_entity.pdbx_description
1 polymer ?
#
loop_
_entity_poly.entity_id
_entity_poly.type
_entity_poly.pdbx_seq_one_letter_code
_entity_poly.pdbx_strand_id
1 'polypeptide(L)'
;MYDEENEIYEDEINRENVESRTPNEGMEFNRIEKREENIFIPLKILSNKYDFNDLVEATNNFSEYNRIAKGGNGTVYKGVLKNCINVAIKVLKKNENNGFENEIIIMSRYRHNNILSLLGYATNKNNFYLIYEYVNLGDLRTLLFNHYYYYNSKNKENPELSYYNISCYENYLRKKKSSSSCSSTNYYTSTFYKQNIFPYFNNSKYSPFQQNSFDNNTPLFLSFNIRINILVQIINVLCYLHTSSPIVYHRDLKSANILIDDQFNAKLGDFGLSFVYMNNNNVFNLTGGE
;
A
#
# COMPACT_ATOMS: atom_id res chain seq x y z
N MET A 1 -71.57 -4.97 15.37
CA MET A 1 -71.12 -6.10 16.19
C MET A 1 -70.24 -6.92 15.27
N TYR A 2 -68.94 -6.98 15.60
CA TYR A 2 -67.82 -7.65 14.90
C TYR A 2 -67.39 -6.97 13.58
N ASP A 3 -66.20 -6.37 13.47
CA ASP A 3 -64.80 -6.90 13.51
C ASP A 3 -64.46 -7.61 12.19
N GLU A 4 -63.61 -7.01 11.35
CA GLU A 4 -62.23 -7.43 10.96
C GLU A 4 -62.26 -7.45 9.41
N GLU A 5 -61.23 -7.23 8.58
CA GLU A 5 -59.79 -6.98 8.67
C GLU A 5 -59.35 -6.46 7.27
N ASN A 6 -58.10 -6.04 7.17
CA ASN A 6 -57.44 -5.47 5.99
C ASN A 6 -57.27 -6.45 4.82
N GLU A 7 -57.30 -5.96 3.56
CA GLU A 7 -56.32 -6.27 2.49
C GLU A 7 -56.65 -5.46 1.21
N ILE A 8 -55.90 -4.40 0.88
CA ILE A 8 -54.87 -4.25 -0.18
C ILE A 8 -55.24 -4.70 -1.62
N TYR A 9 -54.90 -3.79 -2.55
CA TYR A 9 -54.43 -3.97 -3.94
C TYR A 9 -55.43 -3.79 -5.09
N GLU A 10 -55.03 -2.86 -5.99
CA GLU A 10 -55.17 -2.91 -7.46
C GLU A 10 -56.60 -2.88 -8.03
N ASP A 11 -56.89 -2.35 -9.20
CA ASP A 11 -56.06 -1.87 -10.29
C ASP A 11 -56.95 -1.05 -11.24
N GLU A 12 -56.29 -0.18 -11.98
CA GLU A 12 -56.47 0.01 -13.42
C GLU A 12 -57.85 -0.11 -14.13
N ILE A 13 -58.08 0.93 -14.95
CA ILE A 13 -58.66 0.90 -16.31
C ILE A 13 -60.21 0.94 -16.41
N ASN A 14 -60.73 2.11 -16.82
CA ASN A 14 -61.31 2.28 -18.17
C ASN A 14 -61.95 3.66 -18.40
N ARG A 15 -61.54 4.25 -19.55
CA ARG A 15 -62.39 4.89 -20.58
C ARG A 15 -63.12 6.19 -20.17
N GLU A 16 -63.16 7.26 -20.96
CA GLU A 16 -63.10 7.39 -22.42
C GLU A 16 -63.13 8.91 -22.75
N ASN A 17 -62.51 9.31 -23.88
CA ASN A 17 -62.91 10.45 -24.75
C ASN A 17 -62.73 11.89 -24.15
N VAL A 18 -62.08 12.89 -24.75
CA VAL A 18 -62.04 13.35 -26.16
C VAL A 18 -60.80 14.24 -26.38
N GLU A 19 -60.29 14.14 -27.60
CA GLU A 19 -59.35 14.96 -28.38
C GLU A 19 -59.09 16.46 -28.02
N SER A 20 -57.78 16.78 -28.04
CA SER A 20 -57.13 17.83 -28.85
C SER A 20 -56.92 19.29 -28.34
N ARG A 21 -55.69 19.75 -28.62
CA ARG A 21 -55.18 21.13 -28.88
C ARG A 21 -54.45 21.90 -27.75
N THR A 22 -53.12 21.77 -27.82
CA THR A 22 -52.03 22.80 -27.79
C THR A 22 -51.91 23.83 -26.65
N PRO A 23 -50.66 24.22 -26.31
CA PRO A 23 -50.28 24.76 -25.00
C PRO A 23 -50.22 26.30 -24.99
N ASN A 24 -50.41 26.91 -23.82
CA ASN A 24 -49.50 27.95 -23.35
C ASN A 24 -49.70 28.33 -21.87
N GLU A 25 -48.54 28.45 -21.22
CA GLU A 25 -48.20 29.32 -20.09
C GLU A 25 -48.65 28.96 -18.66
N GLY A 26 -47.64 28.68 -17.83
CA GLY A 26 -47.61 29.05 -16.42
C GLY A 26 -47.52 27.89 -15.43
N MET A 27 -46.32 27.62 -14.93
CA MET A 27 -45.99 27.66 -13.48
C MET A 27 -44.57 27.12 -13.24
N GLU A 28 -43.70 28.04 -12.80
CA GLU A 28 -42.43 27.73 -12.15
C GLU A 28 -42.65 26.77 -10.98
N PHE A 29 -42.10 25.57 -11.08
CA PHE A 29 -41.72 24.81 -9.90
C PHE A 29 -40.21 24.88 -9.77
N ASN A 30 -39.77 25.64 -8.78
CA ASN A 30 -38.41 25.66 -8.25
C ASN A 30 -37.91 24.22 -8.05
N ARG A 31 -37.17 23.69 -9.03
CA ARG A 31 -36.23 22.61 -8.75
C ARG A 31 -35.13 23.24 -7.93
N ILE A 32 -35.16 23.01 -6.63
CA ILE A 32 -33.97 23.12 -5.79
C ILE A 32 -32.99 22.10 -6.37
N GLU A 33 -32.16 22.55 -7.32
CA GLU A 33 -30.92 21.87 -7.64
C GLU A 33 -30.15 21.80 -6.34
N LYS A 34 -30.18 20.63 -5.67
CA LYS A 34 -29.14 20.26 -4.74
C LYS A 34 -27.85 20.23 -5.56
N ARG A 35 -27.20 21.39 -5.68
CA ARG A 35 -25.80 21.46 -6.06
C ARG A 35 -25.07 20.69 -4.98
N GLU A 36 -24.64 19.49 -5.32
CA GLU A 36 -23.63 18.79 -4.55
C GLU A 36 -22.39 19.67 -4.62
N GLU A 37 -22.24 20.55 -3.64
CA GLU A 37 -21.00 21.27 -3.43
C GLU A 37 -19.95 20.20 -3.12
N ASN A 38 -19.19 19.80 -4.14
CA ASN A 38 -17.99 19.01 -3.96
C ASN A 38 -17.07 19.81 -3.03
N ILE A 39 -17.10 19.48 -1.74
CA ILE A 39 -16.25 20.12 -0.74
C ILE A 39 -14.81 19.79 -1.09
N PHE A 40 -14.12 20.77 -1.69
CA PHE A 40 -12.70 20.65 -1.98
C PHE A 40 -11.91 20.80 -0.66
N ILE A 41 -11.26 19.72 -0.23
CA ILE A 41 -10.37 19.73 0.93
C ILE A 41 -8.92 19.84 0.45
N PRO A 42 -8.22 20.96 0.70
CA PRO A 42 -6.81 21.08 0.34
C PRO A 42 -5.96 19.96 0.97
N LEU A 43 -5.08 19.33 0.18
CA LEU A 43 -4.22 18.21 0.61
C LEU A 43 -3.37 18.51 1.86
N LYS A 44 -2.99 19.78 2.06
CA LYS A 44 -2.25 20.24 3.24
C LYS A 44 -2.99 20.05 4.57
N ILE A 45 -4.32 19.86 4.51
CA ILE A 45 -5.15 19.54 5.67
C ILE A 45 -5.14 18.03 5.95
N LEU A 46 -5.02 17.22 4.89
CA LEU A 46 -5.08 15.76 4.96
C LEU A 46 -3.74 15.13 5.34
N SER A 47 -2.63 15.77 4.97
CA SER A 47 -1.29 15.20 5.18
C SER A 47 -0.23 16.30 5.28
N ASN A 48 0.88 15.98 5.96
CA ASN A 48 1.98 16.91 6.16
C ASN A 48 2.67 17.22 4.82
N LYS A 49 2.85 18.50 4.51
CA LYS A 49 3.61 18.95 3.35
C LYS A 49 5.06 19.24 3.75
N TYR A 50 5.99 18.48 3.20
CA TYR A 50 7.43 18.68 3.39
C TYR A 50 8.02 19.64 2.35
N ASP A 51 9.10 20.33 2.70
CA ASP A 51 9.87 21.10 1.74
C ASP A 51 10.66 20.17 0.81
N PHE A 52 10.78 20.53 -0.47
CA PHE A 52 11.54 19.71 -1.42
C PHE A 52 13.02 19.60 -1.03
N ASN A 53 13.60 20.64 -0.44
CA ASN A 53 14.99 20.63 0.00
C ASN A 53 15.23 19.62 1.14
N ASP A 54 14.24 19.41 2.02
CA ASP A 54 14.34 18.38 3.07
C ASP A 54 14.47 16.98 2.45
N LEU A 55 13.77 16.73 1.34
CA LEU A 55 13.85 15.46 0.61
C LEU A 55 15.18 15.30 -0.12
N VAL A 56 15.72 16.40 -0.69
CA VAL A 56 17.04 16.41 -1.32
C VAL A 56 18.12 16.06 -0.30
N GLU A 57 18.09 16.69 0.88
CA GLU A 57 19.02 16.38 1.98
C GLU A 57 18.87 14.93 2.44
N ALA A 58 17.64 14.49 2.71
CA ALA A 58 17.36 13.15 3.23
C ALA A 58 17.78 12.02 2.30
N THR A 59 17.80 12.25 0.98
CA THR A 59 18.12 11.24 -0.04
C THR A 59 19.54 11.38 -0.60
N ASN A 60 20.35 12.30 -0.07
CA ASN A 60 21.64 12.67 -0.64
C ASN A 60 21.51 13.02 -2.14
N ASN A 61 20.66 14.00 -2.43
CA ASN A 61 20.31 14.47 -3.77
C ASN A 61 19.77 13.36 -4.68
N PHE A 62 18.83 12.55 -4.17
CA PHE A 62 18.23 11.41 -4.89
C PHE A 62 19.29 10.48 -5.49
N SER A 63 20.36 10.21 -4.74
CA SER A 63 21.45 9.35 -5.18
C SER A 63 20.96 7.96 -5.60
N GLU A 64 21.54 7.43 -6.66
CA GLU A 64 21.29 6.08 -7.16
C GLU A 64 21.56 5.00 -6.11
N TYR A 65 22.51 5.25 -5.19
CA TYR A 65 22.78 4.38 -4.04
C TYR A 65 21.56 4.23 -3.12
N ASN A 66 20.77 5.29 -3.00
CA ASN A 66 19.56 5.31 -2.18
C ASN A 66 18.32 4.84 -2.94
N ARG A 67 18.40 4.53 -4.24
CA ARG A 67 17.25 4.03 -5.00
C ARG A 67 16.95 2.58 -4.61
N ILE A 68 15.76 2.36 -4.07
CA ILE A 68 15.30 1.02 -3.62
C ILE A 68 14.34 0.35 -4.60
N ALA A 69 13.65 1.11 -5.46
CA ALA A 69 12.77 0.53 -6.48
C ALA A 69 12.60 1.45 -7.69
N LYS A 70 12.31 0.85 -8.85
CA LYS A 70 11.91 1.55 -10.08
C LYS A 70 10.94 0.67 -10.88
N GLY A 71 9.79 1.22 -11.24
CA GLY A 71 8.77 0.49 -12.00
C GLY A 71 7.69 1.42 -12.58
N GLY A 72 6.57 0.83 -13.03
CA GLY A 72 5.43 1.59 -13.56
C GLY A 72 4.81 2.57 -12.56
N ASN A 73 4.99 2.33 -11.27
CA ASN A 73 4.42 3.14 -10.18
C ASN A 73 5.41 4.21 -9.68
N GLY A 74 6.40 4.57 -10.51
CA GLY A 74 7.42 5.57 -10.21
C GLY A 74 8.75 4.99 -9.69
N THR A 75 9.56 5.86 -9.11
CA THR A 75 10.87 5.51 -8.53
C THR A 75 10.83 5.76 -7.03
N VAL A 76 11.37 4.84 -6.23
CA VAL A 76 11.39 4.95 -4.76
C VAL A 76 12.82 5.04 -4.26
N TYR A 77 13.07 6.02 -3.38
CA TYR A 77 14.35 6.23 -2.73
C TYR A 77 14.22 6.02 -1.22
N LYS A 78 15.21 5.40 -0.61
CA LYS A 78 15.41 5.43 0.84
C LYS A 78 15.97 6.79 1.23
N GLY A 79 15.50 7.34 2.34
CA GLY A 79 16.05 8.56 2.90
C GLY A 79 16.00 8.55 4.43
N VAL A 80 16.65 9.55 5.01
CA VAL A 80 16.60 9.82 6.46
C VAL A 80 16.21 11.27 6.63
N LEU A 81 14.97 11.53 7.06
CA LEU A 81 14.52 12.89 7.38
C LEU A 81 15.18 13.38 8.67
N LYS A 82 15.00 14.68 8.97
CA LYS A 82 15.35 15.29 10.26
C LYS A 82 14.84 14.41 11.42
N ASN A 83 15.62 14.36 12.50
CA ASN A 83 15.39 13.49 13.67
C ASN A 83 15.56 11.98 13.40
N CYS A 84 16.37 11.61 12.40
CA CYS A 84 16.76 10.22 12.11
C CYS A 84 15.60 9.29 11.73
N ILE A 85 14.53 9.85 11.14
CA ILE A 85 13.38 9.07 10.69
C ILE A 85 13.71 8.44 9.33
N ASN A 86 13.79 7.11 9.28
CA ASN A 86 13.98 6.38 8.03
C ASN A 86 12.68 6.40 7.20
N VAL A 87 12.79 6.82 5.95
CA VAL A 87 11.65 6.98 5.04
C VAL A 87 11.88 6.33 3.69
N ALA A 88 10.77 6.01 3.02
CA ALA A 88 10.73 5.69 1.59
C ALA A 88 10.03 6.82 0.85
N ILE A 89 10.70 7.43 -0.13
CA ILE A 89 10.21 8.57 -0.91
C ILE A 89 9.90 8.07 -2.33
N LYS A 90 8.61 7.95 -2.65
CA LYS A 90 8.09 7.59 -3.98
C LYS A 90 7.95 8.86 -4.82
N VAL A 91 8.60 8.87 -5.98
CA VAL A 91 8.62 9.97 -6.94
C VAL A 91 7.68 9.65 -8.10
N LEU A 92 6.72 10.54 -8.34
CA LEU A 92 5.71 10.44 -9.39
C LEU A 92 5.78 11.67 -10.29
N LYS A 93 5.67 11.52 -11.61
CA LYS A 93 5.68 12.67 -12.54
C LYS A 93 4.29 13.30 -12.61
N LYS A 94 4.21 14.64 -12.62
CA LYS A 94 2.93 15.37 -12.65
C LYS A 94 2.08 15.14 -13.91
N ASN A 95 2.72 14.88 -15.04
CA ASN A 95 2.04 14.73 -16.33
C ASN A 95 1.48 13.31 -16.54
N GLU A 96 1.52 12.46 -15.52
CA GLU A 96 1.03 11.07 -15.56
C GLU A 96 -0.15 10.94 -14.60
N ASN A 97 -1.17 10.16 -14.97
CA ASN A 97 -2.29 9.81 -14.10
C ASN A 97 -1.84 8.77 -13.05
N ASN A 98 -1.07 9.25 -12.08
CA ASN A 98 -0.35 8.43 -11.09
C ASN A 98 -1.12 8.18 -9.78
N GLY A 99 -2.32 8.75 -9.63
CA GLY A 99 -3.15 8.54 -8.43
C GLY A 99 -2.64 9.24 -7.17
N PHE A 100 -1.75 10.24 -7.28
CA PHE A 100 -1.15 10.95 -6.15
C PHE A 100 -2.16 11.47 -5.13
N GLU A 101 -3.19 12.20 -5.58
CA GLU A 101 -4.20 12.76 -4.68
C GLU A 101 -5.03 11.66 -4.02
N ASN A 102 -5.41 10.65 -4.80
CA ASN A 102 -6.17 9.50 -4.33
C ASN A 102 -5.42 8.77 -3.20
N GLU A 103 -4.13 8.55 -3.38
CA GLU A 103 -3.28 7.93 -2.37
C GLU A 103 -3.20 8.78 -1.10
N ILE A 104 -3.07 10.11 -1.19
CA ILE A 104 -3.11 10.99 0.00
C ILE A 104 -4.47 10.92 0.69
N ILE A 105 -5.56 11.03 -0.06
CA ILE A 105 -6.91 11.09 0.50
C ILE A 105 -7.23 9.79 1.24
N ILE A 106 -7.02 8.64 0.61
CA ILE A 106 -7.29 7.33 1.22
C ILE A 106 -6.41 7.14 2.45
N MET A 107 -5.11 7.39 2.33
CA MET A 107 -4.19 7.15 3.43
C MET A 107 -4.34 8.15 4.60
N SER A 108 -4.93 9.32 4.36
CA SER A 108 -5.30 10.26 5.42
C SER A 108 -6.46 9.77 6.30
N ARG A 109 -7.31 8.89 5.76
CA ARG A 109 -8.56 8.44 6.40
C ARG A 109 -8.50 7.01 6.92
N TYR A 110 -7.86 6.10 6.18
CA TYR A 110 -7.83 4.68 6.52
C TYR A 110 -6.47 4.31 7.12
N ARG A 111 -6.44 4.05 8.43
CA ARG A 111 -5.23 3.71 9.19
C ARG A 111 -5.38 2.33 9.81
N HIS A 112 -4.38 1.48 9.61
CA HIS A 112 -4.32 0.14 10.15
C HIS A 112 -2.85 -0.29 10.29
N ASN A 113 -2.51 -1.12 11.28
CA ASN A 113 -1.12 -1.54 11.53
C ASN A 113 -0.47 -2.22 10.32
N ASN A 114 -1.29 -2.90 9.52
CA ASN A 114 -0.91 -3.60 8.29
C ASN A 114 -1.20 -2.81 7.00
N ILE A 115 -1.48 -1.51 7.08
CA ILE A 115 -1.43 -0.57 5.95
C ILE A 115 -0.12 0.21 6.08
N LEU A 116 0.56 0.45 4.96
CA LEU A 116 1.79 1.25 4.92
C LEU A 116 1.48 2.67 5.41
N SER A 117 2.31 3.24 6.27
CA SER A 117 2.03 4.57 6.82
C SER A 117 2.53 5.69 5.90
N LEU A 118 1.63 6.56 5.46
CA LEU A 118 1.98 7.82 4.80
C LEU A 118 2.33 8.87 5.85
N LEU A 119 3.56 9.39 5.80
CA LEU A 119 4.05 10.44 6.70
C LEU A 119 3.77 11.85 6.17
N GLY A 120 3.70 11.98 4.84
CA GLY A 120 3.47 13.25 4.17
C GLY A 120 3.65 13.19 2.68
N TYR A 121 3.64 14.38 2.08
CA TYR A 121 3.91 14.57 0.67
C TYR A 121 4.80 15.79 0.43
N ALA A 122 5.40 15.88 -0.74
CA ALA A 122 6.02 17.10 -1.24
C ALA A 122 5.74 17.26 -2.74
N THR A 123 6.04 18.43 -3.28
CA THR A 123 5.86 18.69 -4.71
C THR A 123 6.90 19.69 -5.18
N ASN A 124 7.36 19.53 -6.43
CA ASN A 124 8.15 20.55 -7.13
C ASN A 124 7.52 20.84 -8.50
N LYS A 125 8.25 21.51 -9.40
CA LYS A 125 7.70 21.87 -10.73
C LYS A 125 7.24 20.66 -11.55
N ASN A 126 7.96 19.53 -11.46
CA ASN A 126 7.78 18.41 -12.40
C ASN A 126 7.20 17.15 -11.73
N ASN A 127 7.36 17.01 -10.42
CA ASN A 127 7.08 15.77 -9.71
C ASN A 127 6.25 16.00 -8.44
N PHE A 128 5.51 14.95 -8.10
CA PHE A 128 4.94 14.70 -6.79
C PHE A 128 5.82 13.71 -6.02
N TYR A 129 5.81 13.84 -4.70
CA TYR A 129 6.57 13.00 -3.78
C TYR A 129 5.64 12.51 -2.68
N LEU A 130 5.61 11.20 -2.46
CA LEU A 130 4.92 10.58 -1.33
C LEU A 130 5.98 10.03 -0.37
N ILE A 131 5.88 10.39 0.90
CA ILE A 131 6.83 10.02 1.94
C ILE A 131 6.17 8.99 2.86
N TYR A 132 6.69 7.78 2.87
CA TYR A 132 6.23 6.68 3.70
C TYR A 132 7.24 6.33 4.79
N GLU A 133 6.76 5.59 5.79
CA GLU A 133 7.66 4.80 6.63
C GLU A 133 8.55 3.88 5.77
N TYR A 134 9.81 3.72 6.14
CA TYR A 134 10.68 2.74 5.50
C TYR A 134 10.46 1.34 6.09
N VAL A 135 10.24 0.35 5.21
CA VAL A 135 9.98 -1.05 5.59
C VAL A 135 11.15 -1.93 5.16
N ASN A 136 11.83 -2.55 6.14
CA ASN A 136 13.22 -3.00 5.99
C ASN A 136 13.43 -4.20 5.05
N LEU A 137 12.50 -5.15 4.94
CA LEU A 137 12.70 -6.36 4.11
C LEU A 137 12.17 -6.19 2.67
N GLY A 138 11.59 -5.03 2.34
CA GLY A 138 11.09 -4.74 1.00
C GLY A 138 9.82 -5.50 0.64
N ASP A 139 9.57 -5.70 -0.65
CA ASP A 139 8.33 -6.27 -1.16
C ASP A 139 8.29 -7.81 -1.15
N LEU A 140 7.10 -8.34 -0.85
CA LEU A 140 6.85 -9.77 -0.70
C LEU A 140 7.15 -10.54 -2.00
N ARG A 141 6.89 -9.97 -3.18
CA ARG A 141 7.23 -10.60 -4.46
C ARG A 141 8.73 -10.90 -4.56
N THR A 142 9.57 -9.92 -4.23
CA THR A 142 11.04 -10.10 -4.24
C THR A 142 11.47 -11.15 -3.22
N LEU A 143 10.91 -11.14 -2.02
CA LEU A 143 11.21 -12.15 -0.98
C LEU A 143 10.82 -13.57 -1.41
N LEU A 144 9.62 -13.74 -1.98
CA LEU A 144 9.15 -15.03 -2.48
C LEU A 144 10.00 -15.53 -3.66
N PHE A 145 10.40 -14.63 -4.57
CA PHE A 145 11.26 -14.97 -5.70
C PHE A 145 12.64 -15.46 -5.22
N ASN A 146 13.28 -14.73 -4.30
CA ASN A 146 14.59 -15.09 -3.75
C ASN A 146 14.53 -16.43 -3.00
N HIS A 147 13.46 -16.65 -2.22
CA HIS A 147 13.23 -17.93 -1.57
C HIS A 147 13.09 -19.06 -2.61
N TYR A 148 12.23 -18.89 -3.62
CA TYR A 148 12.02 -19.92 -4.63
C TYR A 148 13.32 -20.26 -5.35
N TYR A 149 14.05 -19.26 -5.83
CA TYR A 149 15.25 -19.45 -6.62
C TYR A 149 16.35 -20.18 -5.83
N TYR A 150 16.59 -19.79 -4.57
CA TYR A 150 17.67 -20.37 -3.78
C TYR A 150 17.36 -21.75 -3.23
N TYR A 151 16.17 -21.95 -2.66
CA TYR A 151 15.86 -23.22 -2.00
C TYR A 151 15.45 -24.31 -3.01
N ASN A 152 14.84 -23.95 -4.16
CA ASN A 152 14.57 -24.95 -5.20
C ASN A 152 15.78 -25.27 -6.07
N SER A 153 16.76 -24.37 -6.22
CA SER A 153 18.04 -24.74 -6.85
C SER A 153 18.84 -25.71 -5.96
N LYS A 154 18.94 -25.44 -4.66
CA LYS A 154 19.65 -26.32 -3.72
C LYS A 154 18.99 -27.68 -3.49
N ASN A 155 17.65 -27.74 -3.45
CA ASN A 155 16.94 -29.02 -3.33
C ASN A 155 17.15 -29.95 -4.55
N LYS A 156 17.48 -29.40 -5.73
CA LYS A 156 17.86 -30.21 -6.90
C LYS A 156 19.28 -30.76 -6.81
N GLU A 157 20.16 -30.09 -6.06
CA GLU A 157 21.55 -30.51 -5.87
C GLU A 157 21.72 -31.46 -4.68
N ASN A 158 20.81 -31.46 -3.71
CA ASN A 158 20.91 -32.35 -2.55
C ASN A 158 19.57 -32.53 -1.79
N PRO A 159 18.86 -33.66 -1.95
CA PRO A 159 17.50 -33.87 -1.41
C PRO A 159 17.42 -34.03 0.12
N GLU A 160 18.54 -34.18 0.84
CA GLU A 160 18.55 -34.30 2.31
C GLU A 160 18.51 -32.96 3.08
N LEU A 161 18.58 -31.80 2.40
CA LEU A 161 18.65 -30.48 3.06
C LEU A 161 17.32 -29.96 3.65
N SER A 162 16.23 -30.68 3.48
CA SER A 162 14.92 -30.38 4.11
C SER A 162 15.04 -30.17 5.64
N TYR A 163 15.87 -30.98 6.31
CA TYR A 163 16.02 -30.96 7.76
C TYR A 163 16.88 -29.78 8.28
N TYR A 164 17.86 -29.31 7.49
CA TYR A 164 18.73 -28.19 7.87
C TYR A 164 18.00 -26.83 7.88
N ASN A 165 16.99 -26.66 7.01
CA ASN A 165 16.24 -25.41 6.91
C ASN A 165 15.40 -25.11 8.17
N ILE A 166 14.95 -26.15 8.87
CA ILE A 166 14.29 -26.03 10.17
C ILE A 166 15.27 -25.53 11.23
N SER A 167 16.51 -26.03 11.24
CA SER A 167 17.53 -25.63 12.22
C SER A 167 17.97 -24.16 12.08
N CYS A 168 18.07 -23.65 10.85
CA CYS A 168 18.41 -22.24 10.60
C CYS A 168 17.29 -21.29 11.04
N TYR A 169 16.03 -21.68 10.82
CA TYR A 169 14.86 -20.94 11.29
C TYR A 169 14.78 -20.91 12.83
N GLU A 170 14.99 -22.06 13.47
CA GLU A 170 15.07 -22.16 14.93
C GLU A 170 16.21 -21.32 15.52
N ASN A 171 17.37 -21.29 14.86
CA ASN A 171 18.50 -20.45 15.27
C ASN A 171 18.22 -18.94 15.12
N TYR A 172 17.50 -18.53 14.07
CA TYR A 172 17.04 -17.15 13.91
C TYR A 172 16.06 -16.75 15.04
N LEU A 173 15.08 -17.62 15.36
CA LEU A 173 14.14 -17.38 16.46
C LEU A 173 14.83 -17.35 17.83
N ARG A 174 15.82 -18.22 18.06
CA ARG A 174 16.59 -18.28 19.32
C ARG A 174 17.39 -17.00 19.59
N LYS A 175 18.00 -16.42 18.54
CA LYS A 175 18.72 -15.14 18.63
C LYS A 175 17.79 -13.95 18.90
N LYS A 176 16.50 -14.07 18.60
CA LYS A 176 15.49 -13.01 18.86
C LYS A 176 14.89 -13.08 20.27
N LYS A 177 14.84 -14.27 20.89
CA LYS A 177 14.38 -14.45 22.29
C LYS A 177 15.41 -14.04 23.36
N SER A 178 16.68 -13.88 22.98
CA SER A 178 17.79 -13.57 23.90
C SER A 178 18.09 -12.08 24.05
N SER A 179 17.40 -11.19 23.32
CA SER A 179 17.63 -9.73 23.35
C SER A 179 16.57 -8.94 24.14
N SER A 180 15.73 -9.58 24.96
CA SER A 180 14.65 -8.94 25.72
C SER A 180 14.89 -8.85 27.23
N SER A 181 16.12 -8.63 27.69
CA SER A 181 16.41 -8.28 29.08
C SER A 181 17.29 -7.03 29.15
N CYS A 182 16.71 -5.94 29.62
CA CYS A 182 17.39 -4.68 29.90
C CYS A 182 18.39 -4.83 31.06
N SER A 183 19.62 -4.36 30.87
CA SER A 183 20.46 -3.79 31.94
C SER A 183 21.53 -2.89 31.31
N SER A 184 21.70 -1.73 31.93
CA SER A 184 22.41 -0.56 31.45
C SER A 184 23.95 -0.68 31.47
N THR A 185 24.57 0.16 30.63
CA THR A 185 25.94 0.71 30.64
C THR A 185 27.14 -0.09 30.09
N ASN A 186 27.71 0.53 29.04
CA ASN A 186 29.11 0.64 28.60
C ASN A 186 29.69 -0.28 27.50
N TYR A 187 29.67 0.30 26.28
CA TYR A 187 30.71 0.46 25.26
C TYR A 187 31.49 -0.74 24.69
N TYR A 188 31.36 -0.82 23.34
CA TYR A 188 32.15 -1.55 22.33
C TYR A 188 32.07 -3.08 22.29
N THR A 189 31.06 -3.58 21.57
CA THR A 189 31.30 -4.55 20.47
C THR A 189 30.45 -4.20 19.26
N SER A 190 30.97 -3.25 18.47
CA SER A 190 30.66 -3.05 17.06
C SER A 190 31.39 -4.11 16.26
N THR A 191 30.69 -5.15 15.78
CA THR A 191 31.10 -6.09 14.70
C THR A 191 30.02 -7.20 14.64
N PHE A 192 29.00 -7.19 13.78
CA PHE A 192 29.11 -7.61 12.37
C PHE A 192 27.83 -7.38 11.52
N TYR A 193 26.88 -6.52 11.92
CA TYR A 193 25.73 -6.17 11.05
C TYR A 193 25.99 -4.96 10.13
N LYS A 194 27.27 -4.57 10.00
CA LYS A 194 27.78 -3.69 8.95
C LYS A 194 28.31 -4.53 7.78
N GLN A 195 27.46 -5.31 7.15
CA GLN A 195 27.77 -5.90 5.83
C GLN A 195 26.55 -5.71 4.93
N ASN A 196 26.62 -4.64 4.14
CA ASN A 196 26.12 -4.53 2.77
C ASN A 196 24.86 -5.33 2.44
N ILE A 197 23.69 -4.82 2.82
CA ILE A 197 22.46 -5.11 2.08
C ILE A 197 22.38 -4.08 0.94
N PHE A 198 23.11 -4.33 -0.15
CA PHE A 198 22.98 -3.66 -1.45
C PHE A 198 23.49 -4.63 -2.54
N PRO A 199 23.19 -4.44 -3.83
CA PRO A 199 21.87 -4.40 -4.46
C PRO A 199 21.88 -5.42 -5.62
N TYR A 200 21.13 -6.52 -5.55
CA TYR A 200 20.88 -7.31 -6.78
C TYR A 200 19.66 -6.75 -7.50
N PHE A 201 19.81 -5.52 -8.03
CA PHE A 201 19.05 -5.06 -9.19
C PHE A 201 19.87 -5.41 -10.44
N ASN A 202 19.58 -6.56 -11.03
CA ASN A 202 19.88 -6.80 -12.45
C ASN A 202 18.56 -6.90 -13.19
N ASN A 203 18.06 -5.75 -13.65
CA ASN A 203 17.19 -5.71 -14.82
C ASN A 203 18.09 -5.85 -16.06
N SER A 204 18.46 -7.07 -16.39
CA SER A 204 18.70 -7.46 -17.77
C SER A 204 18.13 -8.85 -17.96
N LYS A 205 17.33 -9.01 -19.02
CA LYS A 205 16.80 -10.29 -19.47
C LYS A 205 17.94 -11.32 -19.51
N TYR A 206 17.82 -12.34 -18.68
CA TYR A 206 18.56 -13.60 -18.73
C TYR A 206 20.09 -13.48 -18.93
N SER A 207 20.85 -13.59 -17.85
CA SER A 207 22.15 -14.29 -17.91
C SER A 207 22.48 -14.97 -16.57
N PRO A 208 22.80 -16.27 -16.58
CA PRO A 208 23.43 -16.94 -15.45
C PRO A 208 24.97 -16.91 -15.64
N PHE A 209 25.73 -16.62 -14.58
CA PHE A 209 26.80 -17.50 -14.07
C PHE A 209 27.87 -16.80 -13.21
N GLN A 210 28.35 -17.60 -12.22
CA GLN A 210 29.68 -17.72 -11.62
C GLN A 210 30.34 -16.50 -10.96
N GLN A 211 30.53 -16.58 -9.63
CA GLN A 211 31.83 -16.98 -9.08
C GLN A 211 31.78 -17.32 -7.60
N ASN A 212 32.64 -18.29 -7.26
CA ASN A 212 32.92 -18.84 -5.95
C ASN A 212 33.49 -17.78 -4.98
N SER A 213 32.83 -17.59 -3.85
CA SER A 213 33.47 -17.25 -2.58
C SER A 213 32.48 -17.60 -1.46
N PHE A 214 32.97 -18.32 -0.45
CA PHE A 214 32.21 -18.67 0.75
C PHE A 214 31.91 -17.41 1.56
N ASP A 215 30.85 -16.68 1.19
CA ASP A 215 30.19 -15.71 2.06
C ASP A 215 28.75 -16.15 2.31
N ASN A 216 28.34 -16.10 3.58
CA ASN A 216 27.08 -16.60 4.15
C ASN A 216 25.82 -15.85 3.67
N ASN A 217 25.59 -15.73 2.37
CA ASN A 217 24.43 -15.05 1.79
C ASN A 217 23.26 -16.03 1.55
N THR A 218 22.77 -16.68 2.61
CA THR A 218 21.49 -17.41 2.54
C THR A 218 20.35 -16.39 2.48
N PRO A 219 19.49 -16.38 1.45
CA PRO A 219 18.34 -15.50 1.42
C PRO A 219 17.35 -15.87 2.52
N LEU A 220 16.59 -14.86 2.93
CA LEU A 220 15.61 -14.98 4.00
C LEU A 220 14.61 -16.11 3.70
N PHE A 221 14.51 -17.05 4.64
CA PHE A 221 13.58 -18.17 4.54
C PHE A 221 12.20 -17.77 5.08
N LEU A 222 11.26 -17.51 4.18
CA LEU A 222 9.83 -17.40 4.50
C LEU A 222 9.23 -18.79 4.65
N SER A 223 9.25 -19.32 5.88
CA SER A 223 8.60 -20.58 6.24
C SER A 223 7.09 -20.55 5.90
N PHE A 224 6.46 -21.72 5.77
CA PHE A 224 5.03 -21.82 5.52
C PHE A 224 4.20 -21.04 6.57
N ASN A 225 4.57 -21.18 7.85
CA ASN A 225 3.91 -20.47 8.94
C ASN A 225 4.00 -18.95 8.79
N ILE A 226 5.17 -18.41 8.42
CA ILE A 226 5.34 -16.98 8.14
C ILE A 226 4.42 -16.54 7.00
N ARG A 227 4.32 -17.32 5.92
CA ARG A 227 3.47 -16.98 4.77
C ARG A 227 1.99 -16.96 5.15
N ILE A 228 1.53 -17.91 5.97
CA ILE A 228 0.16 -17.91 6.48
C ILE A 228 -0.09 -16.67 7.35
N ASN A 229 0.84 -16.30 8.23
CA ASN A 229 0.71 -15.09 9.04
C ASN A 229 0.64 -13.81 8.19
N ILE A 230 1.42 -13.73 7.11
CA ILE A 230 1.36 -12.62 6.15
C ILE A 230 -0.01 -12.59 5.47
N LEU A 231 -0.51 -13.74 5.01
CA LEU A 231 -1.84 -13.85 4.38
C LEU A 231 -2.96 -13.37 5.31
N VAL A 232 -2.95 -13.82 6.57
CA VAL A 232 -3.95 -13.41 7.57
C VAL A 232 -3.92 -11.90 7.79
N GLN A 233 -2.73 -11.29 7.90
CA GLN A 233 -2.60 -9.84 8.03
C GLN A 233 -3.19 -9.09 6.84
N ILE A 234 -2.98 -9.57 5.61
CA ILE A 234 -3.55 -8.94 4.41
C ILE A 234 -5.07 -9.14 4.34
N ILE A 235 -5.59 -10.30 4.72
CA ILE A 235 -7.04 -10.53 4.81
C ILE A 235 -7.66 -9.54 5.81
N ASN A 236 -7.04 -9.34 6.97
CA ASN A 236 -7.54 -8.39 7.97
C ASN A 236 -7.61 -6.95 7.44
N VAL A 237 -6.61 -6.52 6.64
CA VAL A 237 -6.63 -5.21 5.97
C VAL A 237 -7.79 -5.12 4.98
N LEU A 238 -7.99 -6.15 4.16
CA LEU A 238 -9.07 -6.16 3.18
C LEU A 238 -10.45 -6.16 3.84
N CYS A 239 -10.63 -6.94 4.91
CA CYS A 239 -11.83 -6.88 5.73
C CYS A 239 -12.06 -5.47 6.26
N TYR A 240 -11.06 -4.86 6.89
CA TYR A 240 -11.14 -3.48 7.39
C TYR A 240 -11.58 -2.49 6.30
N LEU A 241 -10.96 -2.52 5.12
CA LEU A 241 -11.29 -1.61 4.01
C LEU A 241 -12.69 -1.87 3.44
N HIS A 242 -13.10 -3.14 3.32
CA HIS A 242 -14.38 -3.53 2.72
C HIS A 242 -15.58 -3.33 3.67
N THR A 243 -15.35 -3.35 4.98
CA THR A 243 -16.39 -3.07 5.99
C THR A 243 -16.38 -1.62 6.46
N SER A 244 -15.46 -0.80 5.97
CA SER A 244 -15.41 0.63 6.28
C SER A 244 -16.56 1.39 5.63
N SER A 245 -16.84 2.60 6.14
CA SER A 245 -17.76 3.56 5.52
C SER A 245 -17.06 4.90 5.29
N PRO A 246 -16.79 5.30 4.04
CA PRO A 246 -17.03 4.55 2.81
C PRO A 246 -16.24 3.23 2.67
N ILE A 247 -16.72 2.37 1.77
CA ILE A 247 -16.03 1.14 1.37
C ILE A 247 -14.86 1.51 0.47
N VAL A 248 -13.70 0.85 0.65
CA VAL A 248 -12.52 1.07 -0.21
C VAL A 248 -12.13 -0.22 -0.92
N TYR A 249 -12.09 -0.20 -2.24
CA TYR A 249 -11.52 -1.26 -3.06
C TYR A 249 -10.09 -0.90 -3.46
N HIS A 250 -9.12 -1.72 -3.07
CA HIS A 250 -7.70 -1.44 -3.37
C HIS A 250 -7.38 -1.39 -4.87
N ARG A 251 -8.01 -2.29 -5.65
CA ARG A 251 -7.89 -2.46 -7.12
C ARG A 251 -6.52 -2.83 -7.69
N ASP A 252 -5.43 -2.67 -6.95
CA ASP A 252 -4.08 -3.12 -7.36
C ASP A 252 -3.44 -4.06 -6.32
N LEU A 253 -4.21 -5.04 -5.80
CA LEU A 253 -3.68 -5.98 -4.81
C LEU A 253 -2.73 -6.99 -5.48
N LYS A 254 -1.44 -6.92 -5.15
CA LYS A 254 -0.40 -7.82 -5.64
C LYS A 254 0.74 -7.93 -4.64
N SER A 255 1.55 -8.99 -4.74
CA SER A 255 2.70 -9.22 -3.85
C SER A 255 3.80 -8.14 -3.93
N ALA A 256 3.85 -7.35 -5.00
CA ALA A 256 4.75 -6.20 -5.10
C ALA A 256 4.30 -5.00 -4.24
N ASN A 257 3.01 -4.94 -3.87
CA ASN A 257 2.42 -3.87 -3.08
C ASN A 257 2.30 -4.24 -1.59
N ILE A 258 2.85 -5.40 -1.20
CA ILE A 258 2.91 -5.87 0.19
C ILE A 258 4.36 -5.79 0.64
N LEU A 259 4.65 -4.89 1.58
CA LEU A 259 5.97 -4.74 2.19
C LEU A 259 6.07 -5.54 3.49
N ILE A 260 7.26 -6.06 3.81
CA ILE A 260 7.51 -6.87 5.00
C ILE A 260 8.55 -6.20 5.90
N ASP A 261 8.25 -6.02 7.19
CA ASP A 261 9.21 -5.50 8.16
C ASP A 261 10.10 -6.60 8.75
N ASP A 262 11.07 -6.23 9.59
CA ASP A 262 12.00 -7.14 10.25
C ASP A 262 11.35 -8.07 11.30
N GLN A 263 10.07 -7.84 11.59
CA GLN A 263 9.24 -8.68 12.45
C GLN A 263 8.30 -9.60 11.66
N PHE A 264 8.37 -9.58 10.33
CA PHE A 264 7.47 -10.29 9.42
C PHE A 264 6.01 -9.80 9.49
N ASN A 265 5.79 -8.55 9.90
CA ASN A 265 4.50 -7.92 9.71
C ASN A 265 4.37 -7.47 8.26
N ALA A 266 3.18 -7.68 7.69
CA ALA A 266 2.86 -7.26 6.34
C ALA A 266 2.23 -5.87 6.35
N LYS A 267 2.63 -5.02 5.40
CA LYS A 267 2.08 -3.69 5.18
C LYS A 267 1.63 -3.54 3.72
N LEU A 268 0.32 -3.43 3.52
CA LEU A 268 -0.28 -3.16 2.21
C LEU A 268 -0.09 -1.68 1.86
N GLY A 269 0.48 -1.39 0.70
CA GLY A 269 0.62 -0.02 0.18
C GLY A 269 0.11 0.10 -1.25
N ASP A 270 0.33 1.28 -1.84
CA ASP A 270 -0.03 1.63 -3.22
C ASP A 270 -1.54 1.75 -3.49
N PHE A 271 -2.12 2.80 -2.91
CA PHE A 271 -3.55 3.10 -3.03
C PHE A 271 -3.86 4.03 -4.22
N GLY A 272 -2.91 4.28 -5.12
CA GLY A 272 -3.10 5.22 -6.23
C GLY A 272 -4.26 4.86 -7.16
N LEU A 273 -4.54 3.56 -7.34
CA LEU A 273 -5.64 3.05 -8.17
C LEU A 273 -6.90 2.67 -7.37
N SER A 274 -6.89 2.88 -6.06
CA SER A 274 -8.00 2.49 -5.19
C SER A 274 -9.27 3.29 -5.47
N PHE A 275 -10.41 2.70 -5.15
CA PHE A 275 -11.72 3.28 -5.43
C PHE A 275 -12.57 3.30 -4.17
N VAL A 276 -13.24 4.42 -3.93
CA VAL A 276 -14.04 4.66 -2.73
C VAL A 276 -15.52 4.63 -3.10
N TYR A 277 -16.26 3.71 -2.51
CA TYR A 277 -17.69 3.49 -2.74
C TYR A 277 -18.50 3.95 -1.53
N MET A 278 -19.47 4.84 -1.74
CA MET A 278 -20.46 5.22 -0.74
C MET A 278 -21.80 4.55 -1.05
N ASN A 279 -22.39 3.93 -0.04
CA ASN A 279 -23.71 3.32 -0.14
C ASN A 279 -24.75 4.44 -0.17
N ASN A 280 -25.11 4.92 -1.38
CA ASN A 280 -26.25 5.79 -1.74
C ASN A 280 -26.22 6.18 -3.25
N ASN A 281 -25.66 5.34 -4.13
CA ASN A 281 -25.41 5.62 -5.56
C ASN A 281 -24.45 6.79 -5.88
N ASN A 282 -23.95 7.51 -4.88
CA ASN A 282 -22.90 8.52 -5.08
C ASN A 282 -21.52 7.84 -5.09
N VAL A 283 -21.00 7.63 -6.29
CA VAL A 283 -19.59 7.29 -6.49
C VAL A 283 -18.76 8.54 -6.16
N PHE A 284 -17.93 8.46 -5.11
CA PHE A 284 -16.95 9.51 -4.86
C PHE A 284 -15.78 9.31 -5.83
N ASN A 285 -15.83 10.02 -6.96
CA ASN A 285 -14.66 10.20 -7.79
C ASN A 285 -13.68 11.12 -7.04
N LEU A 286 -12.73 10.51 -6.33
CA LEU A 286 -11.62 11.22 -5.67
C LEU A 286 -10.59 11.76 -6.69
N THR A 287 -10.84 11.59 -7.98
CA THR A 287 -10.06 12.23 -9.04
C THR A 287 -10.56 13.66 -9.20
N GLY A 288 -9.93 14.58 -8.48
CA GLY A 288 -9.95 15.99 -8.84
C GLY A 288 -9.25 16.16 -10.18
N GLY A 289 -10.01 16.06 -11.27
CA GLY A 289 -9.60 16.55 -12.57
C GLY A 289 -10.18 17.94 -12.77
N GLU A 290 -9.32 18.95 -12.85
CA GLU A 290 -9.51 20.05 -13.81
C GLU A 290 -8.87 19.65 -15.14
#